data_AF-A0A6A5TUT6-F1
#
_entry.id   AF-A0A6A5TUT6-F1
#
_cell.length_a   1.000
_cell.length_b   1.000
_cell.length_c   1.000
_cell.angle_alpha   90.00
_cell.angle_beta   90.00
_cell.angle_gamma   90.00
#
_symmetry.space_group_name_H-M   'P 1'
#
loop_
_entity.id
_entity.type
_entity.pdbx_description
1 polymer ?
#
loop_
_entity_poly.entity_id
_entity_poly.type
_entity_poly.pdbx_seq_one_letter_code
_entity_poly.pdbx_strand_id
1 'polypeptide(L)'
;HLSTIPVPESQGPGSIGQGVARGYLWPPEGVIFTACEDMDAWLNSRLTVVCKEQLNLASYPLAMRHMDLVRRNIILKADSSVCFLDWAFAGFYPELFEIRYLRDLLPEDPVWSEFLL
;
A
#
# COMPACT_ATOMS: atom_id res chain seq x y z
N HIS A 1 -6.19 13.38 1.23
CA HIS A 1 -7.47 12.71 1.53
C HIS A 1 -7.27 11.36 2.22
N LEU A 2 -6.49 10.41 1.67
CA LEU A 2 -6.08 9.20 2.42
C LEU A 2 -4.94 9.49 3.40
N SER A 3 -3.87 10.15 2.93
CA SER A 3 -2.72 10.55 3.73
C SER A 3 -3.02 11.53 4.87
N THR A 4 -4.23 12.10 4.88
CA THR A 4 -4.73 12.99 5.95
C THR A 4 -5.44 12.22 7.06
N ILE A 5 -5.67 10.91 6.90
CA ILE A 5 -6.20 10.06 7.97
C ILE A 5 -5.09 9.91 9.02
N PRO A 6 -5.36 10.24 10.30
CA PRO A 6 -4.35 10.15 11.34
C PRO A 6 -3.92 8.70 11.56
N VAL A 7 -2.62 8.52 11.78
CA VAL A 7 -2.04 7.24 12.18
C VAL A 7 -2.25 7.09 13.69
N PRO A 8 -2.97 6.06 14.17
CA PRO A 8 -3.08 5.82 15.61
C PRO A 8 -1.71 5.62 16.25
N GLU A 9 -1.51 6.06 17.50
CA GLU A 9 -0.21 5.88 18.19
C GLU A 9 0.21 4.42 18.33
N SER A 10 -0.77 3.53 18.47
CA SER A 10 -0.56 2.09 18.55
C SER A 10 -0.47 1.41 17.18
N GLN A 11 -0.47 2.15 16.08
CA GLN A 11 -0.43 1.58 14.74
C GLN A 11 1.01 1.43 14.24
N GLY A 12 1.39 0.18 13.99
CA GLY A 12 2.61 -0.18 13.24
C GLY A 12 2.39 -0.22 11.73
N PRO A 13 3.39 -0.60 10.93
CA PRO A 13 3.21 -0.79 9.50
C PRO A 13 2.34 -2.02 9.22
N GLY A 14 1.65 -2.06 8.08
CA GLY A 14 0.80 -3.18 7.73
C GLY A 14 -0.68 -2.87 7.85
N SER A 15 -1.50 -3.92 7.98
CA SER A 15 -2.96 -3.77 8.02
C SER A 15 -3.44 -2.95 9.22
N ILE A 16 -4.64 -2.38 9.08
CA ILE A 16 -5.29 -1.62 10.16
C ILE A 16 -5.42 -2.51 11.40
N GLY A 17 -4.97 -2.01 12.55
CA GLY A 17 -5.00 -2.77 13.81
C GLY A 17 -3.91 -3.83 13.94
N GLN A 18 -2.83 -3.73 13.15
CA GLN A 18 -1.66 -4.62 13.18
C GLN A 18 -1.97 -6.10 12.90
N GLY A 19 -3.00 -6.36 12.08
CA GLY A 19 -3.31 -7.71 11.60
C GLY A 19 -2.39 -8.17 10.47
N VAL A 20 -2.76 -9.30 9.85
CA VAL A 20 -2.04 -9.87 8.71
C VAL A 20 -2.14 -8.94 7.48
N ALA A 21 -1.01 -8.45 6.99
CA ALA A 21 -0.89 -7.77 5.70
C ALA A 21 -1.17 -8.77 4.56
N ARG A 22 -2.12 -8.42 3.69
CA ARG A 22 -2.58 -9.21 2.54
C ARG A 22 -2.61 -8.37 1.27
N GLY A 23 -2.61 -9.04 0.13
CA GLY A 23 -2.55 -8.41 -1.19
C GLY A 23 -1.36 -8.87 -2.01
N TYR A 24 -1.20 -8.30 -3.20
CA TYR A 24 -0.28 -8.80 -4.25
C TYR A 24 1.21 -8.77 -3.90
N LEU A 25 1.66 -7.89 -3.00
CA LEU A 25 3.06 -7.80 -2.57
C LEU A 25 3.45 -8.90 -1.56
N TRP A 26 2.46 -9.47 -0.90
CA TRP A 26 2.65 -10.41 0.19
C TRP A 26 2.36 -11.85 -0.27
N PRO A 27 2.95 -12.86 0.36
CA PRO A 27 2.58 -14.24 0.06
C PRO A 27 1.10 -14.52 0.42
N PRO A 28 0.49 -15.58 -0.12
CA PRO A 28 -0.94 -15.88 0.09
C PRO A 28 -1.36 -15.98 1.56
N GLU A 29 -0.49 -16.50 2.42
CA GLU A 29 -0.68 -16.58 3.87
C GLU A 29 -0.59 -15.22 4.58
N GLY A 30 -0.04 -14.21 3.91
CA GLY A 30 0.20 -12.86 4.42
C GLY A 30 1.38 -12.76 5.40
N VAL A 31 1.60 -11.56 5.93
CA VAL A 31 2.73 -11.28 6.86
C VAL A 31 2.26 -10.33 7.96
N ILE A 32 2.74 -10.51 9.18
CA ILE A 32 2.48 -9.59 10.29
C ILE A 32 3.75 -8.77 10.52
N PHE A 33 3.58 -7.46 10.69
CA PHE A 33 4.63 -6.53 11.04
C PHE A 33 4.24 -5.81 12.32
N THR A 34 5.13 -5.80 13.31
CA THR A 34 4.91 -5.07 14.57
C THR A 34 5.61 -3.71 14.55
N ALA A 35 6.69 -3.60 13.76
CA ALA A 35 7.44 -2.36 13.56
C ALA A 35 7.94 -2.22 12.11
N CYS A 36 8.35 -1.02 11.72
CA CYS A 36 8.92 -0.75 10.39
C CYS A 36 10.16 -1.59 10.11
N GLU A 37 10.94 -1.88 11.14
CA GLU A 37 12.13 -2.72 11.09
C GLU A 37 11.80 -4.17 10.69
N ASP A 38 10.64 -4.69 11.12
CA ASP A 38 10.19 -6.04 10.71
C ASP A 38 9.89 -6.08 9.22
N MET A 39 9.23 -5.04 8.71
CA MET A 39 8.91 -4.90 7.28
C MET A 39 10.18 -4.75 6.45
N ASP A 40 11.13 -3.92 6.91
CA ASP A 40 12.44 -3.77 6.29
C ASP A 40 13.19 -5.11 6.24
N ALA A 41 13.31 -5.80 7.37
CA ALA A 41 14.00 -7.08 7.44
C ALA A 41 13.35 -8.12 6.52
N TRP A 42 12.02 -8.18 6.49
CA TRP A 42 11.29 -9.11 5.64
C TRP A 42 11.53 -8.83 4.15
N LEU A 43 11.35 -7.58 3.70
CA LEU A 43 11.54 -7.20 2.30
C LEU A 43 13.00 -7.40 1.87
N ASN A 44 13.95 -6.98 2.70
CA ASN A 44 15.37 -7.15 2.41
C ASN A 44 15.77 -8.62 2.32
N SER A 45 15.21 -9.51 3.15
CA SER A 45 15.46 -10.95 3.04
C SER A 45 15.09 -11.51 1.66
N ARG A 46 14.04 -10.97 1.02
CA ARG A 46 13.61 -11.36 -0.33
C ARG A 46 14.43 -10.65 -1.41
N LEU A 47 14.75 -9.37 -1.23
CA LEU A 47 15.54 -8.58 -2.18
C LEU A 47 16.97 -9.07 -2.30
N THR A 48 17.59 -9.59 -1.24
CA THR A 48 18.97 -10.13 -1.29
C THR A 48 19.17 -11.24 -2.32
N VAL A 49 18.09 -11.90 -2.76
CA VAL A 49 18.12 -12.91 -3.82
C VAL A 49 18.31 -12.28 -5.21
N VAL A 50 17.91 -11.02 -5.40
CA VAL A 50 17.87 -10.35 -6.70
C VAL A 50 18.75 -9.10 -6.81
N CYS A 51 19.07 -8.42 -5.69
CA CYS A 51 19.93 -7.25 -5.66
C CYS A 51 20.75 -7.17 -4.35
N LYS A 52 21.82 -6.37 -4.34
CA LYS A 52 22.66 -6.18 -3.14
C LYS A 52 22.22 -4.99 -2.30
N GLU A 53 21.50 -4.07 -2.92
CA GLU A 53 20.93 -2.89 -2.29
C GLU A 53 19.88 -3.29 -1.26
N GLN A 54 19.88 -2.58 -0.13
CA GLN A 54 18.94 -2.78 0.97
C GLN A 54 17.98 -1.60 1.02
N LEU A 55 16.70 -1.88 1.28
CA LEU A 55 15.70 -0.89 1.63
C LEU A 55 15.91 -0.39 3.07
N ASN A 56 15.56 0.86 3.30
CA ASN A 56 15.44 1.48 4.63
C ASN A 56 14.13 2.27 4.67
N LEU A 57 13.07 1.60 5.10
CA LEU A 57 11.72 2.14 5.21
C LEU A 57 11.51 2.97 6.48
N ALA A 58 12.36 2.84 7.50
CA ALA A 58 12.29 3.65 8.73
C ALA A 58 12.34 5.17 8.45
N SER A 59 12.93 5.57 7.33
CA SER A 59 13.00 6.97 6.89
C SER A 59 11.69 7.51 6.26
N TYR A 60 10.71 6.65 5.99
CA TYR A 60 9.47 7.02 5.32
C TYR A 60 8.28 7.03 6.29
N PRO A 61 7.50 8.12 6.35
CA PRO A 61 6.35 8.19 7.23
C PRO A 61 5.26 7.20 6.77
N LEU A 62 4.63 6.54 7.75
CA LEU A 62 3.44 5.74 7.52
C LEU A 62 2.24 6.65 7.26
N ALA A 63 1.40 6.26 6.30
CA ALA A 63 0.13 6.89 6.03
C ALA A 63 -0.89 5.85 5.60
N MET A 64 -2.18 6.16 5.69
CA MET A 64 -3.21 5.27 5.17
C MET A 64 -3.03 5.07 3.66
N ARG A 65 -2.85 3.81 3.26
CA ARG A 65 -2.75 3.33 1.88
C ARG A 65 -3.84 2.27 1.67
N HIS A 66 -4.46 2.29 0.50
CA HIS A 66 -5.51 1.37 0.10
C HIS A 66 -4.93 0.02 -0.34
N MET A 67 -3.75 0.02 -1.00
CA MET A 67 -3.04 -1.19 -1.44
C MET A 67 -3.83 -2.08 -2.43
N ASP A 68 -4.86 -1.53 -3.06
CA ASP A 68 -5.63 -2.15 -4.16
C ASP A 68 -6.36 -1.06 -4.97
N LEU A 69 -5.66 0.03 -5.29
CA LEU A 69 -6.22 1.08 -6.15
C LEU A 69 -6.26 0.61 -7.60
N VAL A 70 -7.40 0.03 -7.94
CA VAL A 70 -7.75 -0.39 -9.28
C VAL A 70 -9.09 0.20 -9.66
N ARG A 71 -9.35 0.26 -10.97
CA ARG A 71 -10.58 0.86 -11.52
C ARG A 71 -11.85 0.29 -10.89
N ARG A 72 -11.93 -1.03 -10.69
CA ARG A 72 -13.09 -1.69 -10.07
C ARG A 72 -13.37 -1.24 -8.63
N ASN A 73 -12.35 -0.69 -7.95
CA ASN A 73 -12.41 -0.24 -6.56
C ASN A 73 -12.56 1.29 -6.44
N ILE A 74 -12.69 2.00 -7.56
CA ILE A 74 -12.81 3.47 -7.58
C ILE A 74 -14.14 3.85 -8.22
N ILE A 75 -14.97 4.59 -7.48
CA ILE A 75 -16.18 5.21 -8.02
C ILE A 75 -15.96 6.72 -8.12
N LEU A 76 -16.07 7.26 -9.33
CA LEU A 76 -16.20 8.70 -9.55
C LEU A 76 -17.68 9.07 -9.54
N LYS A 77 -18.08 9.92 -8.60
CA LYS A 77 -19.45 10.41 -8.47
C LYS A 77 -19.68 11.62 -9.39
N ALA A 78 -20.95 11.92 -9.66
CA ALA A 78 -21.34 13.03 -10.53
C ALA A 78 -20.91 14.41 -10.01
N ASP A 79 -20.64 14.54 -8.71
CA ASP A 79 -20.11 15.74 -8.05
C ASP A 79 -18.56 15.78 -8.07
N SER A 80 -17.92 14.94 -8.90
CA SER A 80 -16.47 14.75 -8.99
C SER A 80 -15.80 14.24 -7.70
N SER A 81 -16.57 13.83 -6.70
CA SER A 81 -16.00 13.15 -5.53
C SER A 81 -15.61 11.71 -5.87
N VAL A 82 -14.53 11.24 -5.25
CA VAL A 82 -14.02 9.88 -5.44
C VAL A 82 -14.35 9.04 -4.21
N CYS A 83 -14.88 7.84 -4.42
CA CYS A 83 -15.09 6.83 -3.38
C CYS A 83 -14.21 5.61 -3.67
N PHE A 84 -13.57 5.10 -2.62
CA PHE A 84 -12.79 3.87 -2.68
C PHE A 84 -13.56 2.71 -2.06
N LEU A 85 -13.52 1.56 -2.71
CA LEU A 85 -14.15 0.30 -2.30
C LEU A 85 -13.09 -0.76 -2.06
N ASP A 86 -13.48 -1.84 -1.38
CA ASP A 86 -12.62 -3.01 -1.13
C ASP A 86 -11.31 -2.68 -0.39
N TRP A 87 -11.48 -2.31 0.88
CA TRP A 87 -10.39 -1.93 1.78
C TRP A 87 -9.65 -3.13 2.38
N ALA A 88 -9.84 -4.34 1.86
CA ALA A 88 -9.34 -5.57 2.48
C ALA A 88 -7.81 -5.61 2.64
N PHE A 89 -7.07 -4.88 1.80
CA PHE A 89 -5.61 -4.78 1.84
C PHE A 89 -5.10 -3.47 2.45
N ALA A 90 -6.01 -2.57 2.82
CA ALA A 90 -5.67 -1.26 3.33
C ALA A 90 -4.95 -1.32 4.67
N GLY A 91 -4.16 -0.29 4.92
CA GLY A 91 -3.36 -0.20 6.13
C GLY A 91 -2.43 0.98 6.11
N PHE A 92 -1.45 0.96 7.00
CA PHE A 92 -0.49 2.04 7.17
C PHE A 92 0.85 1.60 6.59
N TYR A 93 1.22 2.21 5.47
CA TYR A 93 2.41 1.84 4.71
C TYR A 93 3.16 3.08 4.24
N PRO A 94 4.46 2.98 3.95
CA PRO A 94 5.21 4.02 3.26
C PRO A 94 4.58 4.39 1.90
N GLU A 95 4.75 5.64 1.47
CA GLU A 95 4.13 6.15 0.24
C GLU A 95 4.44 5.35 -1.01
N LEU A 96 5.67 4.84 -1.12
CA LEU A 96 6.14 4.12 -2.29
C LEU A 96 5.30 2.87 -2.61
N PHE A 97 4.63 2.28 -1.61
CA PHE A 97 3.84 1.08 -1.79
C PHE A 97 2.61 1.35 -2.66
N GLU A 98 1.87 2.41 -2.37
CA GLU A 98 0.67 2.76 -3.16
C GLU A 98 1.03 3.19 -4.58
N ILE A 99 2.11 3.97 -4.74
CA ILE A 99 2.59 4.38 -6.06
C ILE A 99 2.95 3.16 -6.91
N ARG A 100 3.63 2.19 -6.31
CA ARG A 100 4.03 0.97 -7.03
C ARG A 100 2.82 0.13 -7.41
N TYR A 101 1.90 -0.10 -6.46
CA TYR A 101 0.65 -0.82 -6.71
C TYR A 101 -0.15 -0.20 -7.85
N LEU A 102 -0.34 1.11 -7.81
CA LEU A 102 -1.04 1.82 -8.86
C LEU A 102 -0.34 1.62 -10.21
N ARG A 103 0.98 1.79 -10.28
CA ARG A 103 1.74 1.63 -11.54
C ARG A 103 1.71 0.21 -12.10
N ASP A 104 1.73 -0.81 -11.25
CA ASP A 104 1.70 -2.21 -11.69
C ASP A 104 0.29 -2.62 -12.17
N LEU A 105 -0.77 -1.98 -11.66
CA LEU A 105 -2.17 -2.31 -11.98
C LEU A 105 -2.82 -1.38 -13.02
N LEU A 106 -2.19 -0.24 -13.34
CA LEU A 106 -2.61 0.70 -14.38
C LEU A 106 -2.47 0.25 -15.86
N PRO A 107 -1.54 -0.64 -16.28
CA PRO A 107 -1.24 -0.85 -17.71
C PRO A 107 -2.39 -1.41 -18.57
N GLU A 108 -3.55 -1.73 -17.99
CA GLU A 108 -4.67 -2.31 -18.73
C GLU A 108 -5.64 -1.29 -19.35
N ASP A 109 -5.48 0.03 -19.17
CA ASP A 109 -6.34 1.01 -19.85
C ASP A 109 -5.80 2.47 -19.89
N PRO A 110 -5.41 3.00 -21.07
CA PRO A 110 -4.89 4.35 -21.18
C PRO A 110 -5.93 5.44 -20.89
N VAL A 111 -7.22 5.19 -21.16
CA VAL A 111 -8.30 6.16 -20.87
C VAL A 111 -8.36 6.45 -19.37
N TRP A 112 -8.15 5.44 -18.55
CA TRP A 112 -8.19 5.59 -17.09
C TRP A 112 -6.92 6.20 -16.50
N SER A 113 -5.77 6.01 -17.13
CA SER A 113 -4.52 6.62 -16.67
C SER A 113 -4.57 8.16 -16.72
N GLU A 114 -5.27 8.74 -17.70
CA GLU A 114 -5.46 10.18 -17.83
C GLU A 114 -6.43 10.76 -16.77
N PHE A 115 -7.32 9.95 -16.18
CA PHE A 115 -8.25 10.42 -15.15
C PHE A 115 -7.64 10.49 -13.74
N LEU A 116 -6.48 9.86 -13.52
CA LEU A 116 -5.84 9.74 -12.21
C LEU A 116 -4.57 10.59 -12.04
N LEU A 117 -4.03 11.14 -13.13
CA LEU A 117 -2.87 12.05 -13.16
C LEU A 117 -3.31 13.50 -13.38
#